data_AF-A0A949ZB63-F1
#
_entry.id   AF-A0A949ZB63-F1
#
_cell.length_a   1.000
_cell.length_b   1.000
_cell.length_c   1.000
_cell.angle_alpha   90.00
_cell.angle_beta   90.00
_cell.angle_gamma   90.00
#
_symmetry.space_group_name_H-M   'P 1'
#
loop_
_entity.id
_entity.type
_entity.pdbx_description
1 polymer ?
#
loop_
_entity_poly.entity_id
_entity_poly.type
_entity_poly.pdbx_seq_one_letter_code
_entity_poly.pdbx_strand_id
1 'polypeptide(L)' 'MKAKRKARMAERDVKDTASELKYRTKAGVERGKRAIAGGAMTTRQKATSVIKETGDRVAAEAARGRRKLREEVE' A
#
# COMPACT_ATOMS: atom_id res chain seq x y z
N MET A 1 -4.98 14.86 -29.68
CA MET A 1 -4.58 13.60 -29.00
C MET A 1 -3.94 13.80 -27.61
N LYS A 2 -3.26 14.92 -27.30
CA LYS A 2 -2.58 15.13 -25.99
C LYS A 2 -3.51 15.12 -24.76
N ALA A 3 -4.74 15.65 -24.88
CA ALA A 3 -5.70 15.69 -23.77
C ALA A 3 -6.15 14.29 -23.31
N LYS A 4 -6.40 13.35 -24.24
CA LYS A 4 -6.77 11.97 -23.92
C LYS A 4 -5.63 11.21 -23.24
N ARG A 5 -4.38 11.50 -23.60
CA ARG A 5 -3.19 10.92 -22.96
C ARG A 5 -3.03 11.44 -21.53
N LYS A 6 -3.16 12.75 -21.31
CA LYS A 6 -3.12 13.36 -19.97
C LYS A 6 -4.23 12.84 -19.04
N ALA A 7 -5.46 12.68 -19.54
CA ALA A 7 -6.56 12.11 -18.75
C ALA A 7 -6.28 10.66 -18.31
N ARG A 8 -5.77 9.82 -19.23
CA ARG A 8 -5.37 8.44 -18.90
C ARG A 8 -4.24 8.35 -17.87
N MET A 9 -3.32 9.32 -17.87
CA MET A 9 -2.25 9.39 -16.86
C MET A 9 -2.80 9.77 -15.50
N ALA A 10 -3.62 10.83 -15.44
CA ALA A 10 -4.29 11.24 -14.20
C ALA A 10 -5.11 10.10 -13.58
N GLU A 11 -5.84 9.32 -14.38
CA GLU A 11 -6.56 8.14 -13.88
C GLU A 11 -5.62 7.06 -13.29
N ARG A 12 -4.44 6.86 -13.89
CA ARG A 12 -3.45 5.90 -13.38
C ARG A 12 -2.84 6.38 -12.07
N ASP A 13 -2.53 7.66 -11.95
CA ASP A 13 -1.96 8.23 -10.73
C ASP A 13 -2.96 8.18 -9.56
N VAL A 14 -4.24 8.43 -9.84
CA VAL A 14 -5.32 8.26 -8.86
C VAL A 14 -5.41 6.79 -8.42
N LYS A 15 -5.34 5.83 -9.37
CA LYS A 15 -5.36 4.39 -9.05
C LYS A 15 -4.15 3.95 -8.23
N ASP A 16 -2.97 4.43 -8.54
CA ASP A 16 -1.75 4.12 -7.80
C ASP A 16 -1.81 4.72 -6.39
N THR A 17 -2.28 5.96 -6.26
CA THR A 17 -2.44 6.64 -4.97
C THR A 17 -3.49 5.93 -4.10
N ALA A 18 -4.62 5.54 -4.69
CA ALA A 18 -5.63 4.75 -4.00
C ALA A 18 -5.08 3.38 -3.55
N SER A 19 -4.25 2.75 -4.39
CA SER A 19 -3.60 1.48 -4.06
C SER A 19 -2.59 1.64 -2.93
N GLU A 20 -1.72 2.65 -2.99
CA GLU A 20 -0.78 3.03 -1.94
C GLU A 20 -1.50 3.22 -0.61
N LEU A 21 -2.58 4.03 -0.61
CA LEU A 21 -3.39 4.29 0.57
C LEU A 21 -3.99 3.00 1.14
N LYS A 22 -4.58 2.16 0.28
CA LYS A 22 -5.19 0.87 0.67
C LYS A 22 -4.18 -0.02 1.38
N TYR A 23 -2.97 -0.15 0.84
CA TYR A 23 -1.93 -0.98 1.44
C TYR A 23 -1.40 -0.38 2.75
N ARG A 24 -1.22 0.94 2.85
CA ARG A 24 -0.87 1.60 4.12
C ARG A 24 -1.92 1.37 5.20
N THR A 25 -3.20 1.47 4.86
CA THR A 25 -4.30 1.22 5.79
C THR A 25 -4.31 -0.24 6.25
N LYS A 26 -4.13 -1.21 5.35
CA LYS A 26 -4.04 -2.62 5.74
C LYS A 26 -2.87 -2.90 6.68
N ALA A 27 -1.69 -2.34 6.39
CA ALA A 27 -0.54 -2.43 7.29
C ALA A 27 -0.85 -1.82 8.67
N GLY A 28 -1.55 -0.69 8.71
CA GLY A 28 -2.02 -0.05 9.94
C GLY A 28 -3.02 -0.91 10.72
N VAL A 29 -3.95 -1.57 10.03
CA VAL A 29 -4.93 -2.48 10.63
C VAL A 29 -4.23 -3.67 11.29
N GLU A 30 -3.20 -4.24 10.67
CA GLU A 30 -2.44 -5.34 11.27
C GLU A 30 -1.69 -4.88 12.53
N ARG A 31 -1.08 -3.69 12.53
CA ARG A 31 -0.55 -3.09 13.77
C ARG A 31 -1.64 -2.90 14.83
N GLY A 32 -2.80 -2.36 14.43
CA GLY A 32 -3.94 -2.11 15.32
C GLY A 32 -4.44 -3.40 15.97
N LYS A 33 -4.57 -4.49 15.19
CA LYS A 33 -4.92 -5.81 15.72
C LYS A 33 -3.94 -6.27 16.79
N ARG A 34 -2.63 -6.06 16.59
CA ARG A 34 -1.63 -6.43 17.60
C ARG A 34 -1.65 -5.50 18.82
N ALA A 35 -1.94 -4.22 18.64
CA ALA A 35 -2.08 -3.27 19.73
C ALA A 35 -3.31 -3.58 20.60
N ILE A 36 -4.44 -3.91 19.98
CA ILE A 36 -5.70 -4.26 20.66
C ILE A 36 -5.63 -5.65 21.28
N ALA A 37 -5.16 -6.66 20.54
CA ALA A 37 -5.08 -8.03 21.04
C ALA A 37 -3.93 -8.24 22.02
N GLY A 38 -2.87 -7.42 21.95
CA GLY A 38 -1.73 -7.42 22.88
C GLY A 38 -1.19 -8.82 23.20
N GLY A 39 -1.39 -9.24 24.45
CA GLY A 39 -0.98 -10.54 24.98
C GLY A 39 -1.88 -11.72 24.58
N ALA A 40 -3.15 -11.48 24.24
CA ALA A 40 -4.12 -12.52 23.88
C ALA A 40 -3.85 -13.17 22.51
N MET A 41 -2.95 -12.58 21.72
CA MET A 41 -2.58 -13.08 20.40
C MET A 41 -1.51 -14.17 20.51
N THR A 42 -1.76 -15.35 19.92
CA THR A 42 -0.77 -16.44 19.87
C THR A 42 0.46 -16.05 19.06
N THR A 43 1.61 -16.70 19.31
CA THR A 43 2.88 -16.45 18.59
C THR A 43 2.72 -16.57 17.07
N ARG A 44 1.95 -17.57 16.60
CA ARG A 44 1.68 -17.79 15.17
C ARG A 44 0.85 -16.65 14.57
N GLN A 45 -0.15 -16.14 15.30
CA GLN A 45 -0.96 -15.01 14.85
C GLN A 45 -0.15 -13.71 14.81
N LYS A 46 0.74 -13.49 15.80
CA LYS A 46 1.68 -12.35 15.80
C LYS A 46 2.59 -12.39 14.59
N ALA A 47 3.24 -13.53 14.33
CA ALA A 47 4.10 -13.71 13.16
C ALA A 47 3.35 -13.48 11.85
N THR A 48 2.15 -14.05 11.70
CA THR A 48 1.31 -13.87 10.51
C THR A 48 0.92 -12.41 10.30
N SER A 49 0.58 -11.70 11.38
CA SER A 49 0.24 -10.28 11.32
C SER A 49 1.44 -9.42 10.92
N VAL A 50 2.63 -9.72 11.42
CA VAL A 50 3.88 -9.03 11.01
C VAL A 50 4.17 -9.27 9.53
N ILE A 51 4.06 -10.51 9.04
CA ILE A 51 4.27 -10.83 7.62
C ILE A 51 3.27 -10.07 6.74
N LYS A 52 1.99 -10.02 7.13
CA LYS A 52 0.96 -9.27 6.40
C LYS A 52 1.26 -7.77 6.37
N GLU A 53 1.62 -7.18 7.50
CA GLU A 53 2.01 -5.77 7.56
C GLU A 53 3.21 -5.47 6.66
N THR A 54 4.24 -6.31 6.69
CA THR A 54 5.42 -6.13 5.84
C THR A 54 5.06 -6.25 4.36
N GLY A 55 4.26 -7.25 3.98
CA GLY A 55 3.79 -7.42 2.61
C GLY A 55 2.97 -6.21 2.13
N ASP A 56 2.08 -5.70 2.98
CA ASP A 56 1.31 -4.49 2.69
C ASP A 56 2.21 -3.24 2.59
N ARG A 57 3.25 -3.10 3.43
CA ARG A 57 4.23 -2.00 3.28
C ARG A 57 4.95 -2.04 1.94
N VAL A 58 5.48 -3.21 1.56
CA VAL A 58 6.19 -3.39 0.29
C VAL A 58 5.26 -3.11 -0.90
N ALA A 59 4.00 -3.54 -0.83
CA ALA A 59 3.01 -3.25 -1.86
C ALA A 59 2.70 -1.75 -1.97
N ALA A 60 2.64 -1.03 -0.85
CA ALA A 60 2.48 0.42 -0.83
C ALA A 60 3.69 1.13 -1.45
N GLU A 61 4.91 0.71 -1.11
CA GLU A 61 6.14 1.25 -1.69
C GLU A 61 6.24 0.99 -3.19
N ALA A 62 5.87 -0.20 -3.66
CA ALA A 62 5.85 -0.52 -5.08
C ALA A 62 4.84 0.34 -5.85
N ALA A 63 3.64 0.60 -5.29
CA ALA A 63 2.67 1.50 -5.90
C ALA A 63 3.22 2.93 -6.01
N ARG A 64 3.90 3.40 -4.96
CA ARG A 64 4.55 4.72 -4.93
C ARG A 64 5.73 4.80 -5.92
N GLY A 65 6.52 3.75 -6.01
CA GLY A 65 7.65 3.62 -6.93
C GLY A 65 7.21 3.62 -8.40
N ARG A 66 6.11 2.95 -8.73
CA ARG A 66 5.53 2.98 -10.09
C ARG A 66 5.07 4.38 -10.51
N ARG A 67 4.57 5.19 -9.58
CA ARG A 67 4.24 6.61 -9.84
C ARG A 67 5.50 7.43 -10.07
N LYS A 68 6.50 7.32 -9.18
CA LYS A 68 7.78 8.02 -9.33
C LYS A 68 8.50 7.70 -10.64
N LEU A 69 8.58 6.42 -11.00
CA LEU A 69 9.18 5.99 -12.26
C LEU A 69 8.45 6.56 -13.48
N ARG A 70 7.13 6.75 -13.41
CA ARG A 70 6.39 7.44 -14.47
C ARG A 70 6.72 8.93 -14.53
N GLU A 71 6.79 9.59 -13.38
CA GLU A 71 7.17 11.01 -13.28
C GLU A 71 8.62 11.28 -13.73
N GLU A 72 9.53 10.29 -13.59
CA GLU A 72 10.93 10.42 -14.03
C GLU A 72 11.18 10.07 -15.52
N VAL A 73 10.36 9.18 -16.10
CA VAL A 73 10.55 8.67 -17.47
C VAL A 73 9.76 9.46 -18.53
N GLU A 74 8.69 10.18 -18.16
CA GLU A 74 7.87 11.03 -19.06
C GLU A 74 8.04 12.53 -18.79
#